data_AF-A0A935X7P6-F1
#
_entry.id   AF-A0A935X7P6-F1
#
_cell.length_a   1.000
_cell.length_b   1.000
_cell.length_c   1.000
_cell.angle_alpha   90.00
_cell.angle_beta   90.00
_cell.angle_gamma   90.00
#
_symmetry.space_group_name_H-M   'P 1'
#
loop_
_entity.id
_entity.type
_entity.pdbx_description
1 polymer ?
#
loop_
_entity_poly.entity_id
_entity_poly.type
_entity_poly.pdbx_seq_one_letter_code
_entity_poly.pdbx_strand_id
1 'polypeptide(L)'
;MTHSPRPSIPRGAIGRRAAVLLAAVVSLAGTRPAAAQLRVVTSTTDLYDIARAVGGDRIVATHIGEGYQDPHFIEAKPSFVLQLQKADVWAFVGLDLEIGWMSLLLDGARNPRIRLGGSGYLDVSRAIPVLDQARGTVDRSQGDVHPQGNPHYWLDPENGRKIAALFRGTFSALAPKDAATFQSNEKAFDDKLNAAERTGRETSPRSRASPSSPGIRAGATSPSIRGWTSSASWSPSRASRRRRRTWRGSSRP
;
A
#
# COMPACT_ATOMS: atom_id res chain seq x y z
N MET A 1 -20.71 65.54 -66.25
CA MET A 1 -21.28 64.75 -65.14
C MET A 1 -20.84 63.30 -65.31
N THR A 2 -19.75 62.91 -64.64
CA THR A 2 -19.19 61.55 -64.72
C THR A 2 -19.48 60.84 -63.39
N HIS A 3 -20.27 59.77 -63.46
CA HIS A 3 -20.61 58.96 -62.29
C HIS A 3 -19.57 57.83 -62.13
N SER A 4 -18.74 57.90 -61.11
CA SER A 4 -17.84 56.79 -60.75
C SER A 4 -18.63 55.68 -60.02
N PRO A 5 -18.41 54.39 -60.33
CA PRO A 5 -19.07 53.29 -59.64
C PRO A 5 -18.43 53.03 -58.27
N ARG A 6 -19.27 52.73 -57.27
CA ARG A 6 -18.82 52.35 -55.91
C ARG A 6 -18.36 50.89 -55.88
N PRO A 7 -17.30 50.56 -55.12
CA PRO A 7 -16.82 49.19 -54.99
C PRO A 7 -17.77 48.34 -54.13
N SER A 8 -18.04 47.11 -54.57
CA SER A 8 -18.82 46.11 -53.86
C SER A 8 -17.93 45.29 -52.92
N ILE A 9 -18.29 45.22 -51.63
CA ILE A 9 -17.56 44.41 -50.64
C ILE A 9 -18.06 42.95 -50.70
N PRO A 10 -17.17 41.96 -50.87
CA PRO A 10 -17.57 40.55 -50.90
C PRO A 10 -18.01 40.06 -49.51
N ARG A 11 -19.28 39.61 -49.42
CA ARG A 11 -19.96 39.14 -48.19
C ARG A 11 -19.44 37.80 -47.60
N GLY A 12 -18.33 37.24 -48.11
CA GLY A 12 -17.87 35.88 -47.78
C GLY A 12 -16.77 35.75 -46.71
N ALA A 13 -16.12 36.84 -46.29
CA ALA A 13 -14.91 36.75 -45.47
C ALA A 13 -15.15 36.68 -43.95
N ILE A 14 -16.36 37.01 -43.48
CA ILE A 14 -16.66 37.15 -42.04
C ILE A 14 -16.96 35.78 -41.39
N GLY A 15 -17.61 34.86 -42.10
CA GLY A 15 -18.02 33.56 -41.55
C GLY A 15 -16.85 32.60 -41.24
N ARG A 16 -15.77 32.62 -42.04
CA ARG A 16 -14.63 31.71 -41.84
C ARG A 16 -13.71 32.14 -40.69
N ARG A 17 -13.68 33.43 -40.34
CA ARG A 17 -12.87 33.95 -39.21
C ARG A 17 -13.53 33.70 -37.85
N ALA A 18 -14.86 33.75 -37.79
CA ALA A 18 -15.61 33.46 -36.57
C ALA A 18 -15.51 31.98 -36.14
N ALA A 19 -15.50 31.05 -37.12
CA ALA A 19 -15.39 29.62 -36.84
C ALA A 19 -14.01 29.19 -36.29
N VAL A 20 -12.92 29.84 -36.72
CA VAL A 20 -11.56 29.55 -36.23
C VAL A 20 -11.35 30.09 -34.80
N LEU A 21 -11.94 31.24 -34.47
CA LEU A 21 -11.89 31.78 -33.11
C LEU A 21 -12.69 30.93 -32.11
N LEU A 22 -13.81 30.34 -32.52
CA LEU A 22 -14.61 29.45 -31.66
C LEU A 22 -13.89 28.12 -31.36
N ALA A 23 -13.17 27.56 -32.35
CA ALA A 23 -12.39 26.33 -32.15
C ALA A 23 -11.16 26.53 -31.24
N ALA A 24 -10.53 27.70 -31.28
CA ALA A 24 -9.41 28.04 -30.41
C ALA A 24 -9.82 28.21 -28.94
N VAL A 25 -11.02 28.75 -28.66
CA VAL A 25 -11.54 28.92 -27.29
C VAL A 25 -11.96 27.58 -26.66
N VAL A 26 -12.52 26.64 -27.44
CA VAL A 26 -12.86 25.29 -26.94
C VAL A 26 -11.62 24.46 -26.60
N SER A 27 -10.48 24.72 -27.25
CA SER A 27 -9.23 23.97 -27.04
C SER A 27 -8.49 24.40 -25.76
N LEU A 28 -8.80 25.59 -25.21
CA LEU A 28 -8.20 26.10 -23.96
C LEU A 28 -8.98 25.70 -22.69
N ALA A 29 -10.17 25.11 -22.81
CA ALA A 29 -11.02 24.74 -21.67
C ALA A 29 -10.68 23.37 -21.05
N GLY A 30 -9.73 22.62 -21.62
CA GLY A 30 -9.45 21.23 -21.25
C GLY A 30 -8.27 20.98 -20.31
N THR A 31 -7.43 21.97 -20.02
CA THR A 31 -6.24 21.78 -19.17
C THR A 31 -6.62 21.86 -17.70
N ARG A 32 -7.14 20.75 -17.14
CA ARG A 32 -7.18 20.60 -15.68
C ARG A 32 -5.75 20.63 -15.16
N PRO A 33 -5.39 21.54 -14.23
CA PRO A 33 -4.07 21.50 -13.62
C PRO A 33 -3.87 20.13 -12.99
N ALA A 34 -2.74 19.49 -13.29
CA ALA A 34 -2.37 18.23 -12.66
C ALA A 34 -2.27 18.49 -11.15
N ALA A 35 -3.17 17.89 -10.37
CA ALA A 35 -3.12 17.99 -8.93
C ALA A 35 -1.81 17.34 -8.47
N ALA A 36 -1.01 18.09 -7.70
CA ALA A 36 0.21 17.55 -7.10
C ALA A 36 -0.12 16.30 -6.27
N GLN A 37 0.51 15.18 -6.61
CA GLN A 37 0.32 13.89 -5.95
C GLN A 37 1.17 13.80 -4.69
N LEU A 38 0.63 13.20 -3.62
CA LEU A 38 1.41 12.91 -2.41
C LEU A 38 2.46 11.84 -2.70
N ARG A 39 3.69 12.04 -2.23
CA ARG A 39 4.78 11.07 -2.35
C ARG A 39 4.80 10.18 -1.11
N VAL A 40 4.41 8.92 -1.27
CA VAL A 40 4.29 7.95 -0.17
C VAL A 40 5.41 6.93 -0.27
N VAL A 41 6.15 6.73 0.81
CA VAL A 41 7.14 5.64 0.93
C VAL A 41 6.67 4.72 2.04
N THR A 42 6.74 3.41 1.82
CA THR A 42 6.28 2.40 2.77
C THR A 42 7.39 1.42 3.12
N SER A 43 7.36 0.83 4.31
CA SER A 43 8.35 -0.17 4.71
C SER A 43 8.18 -1.50 3.98
N THR A 44 6.92 -1.93 3.75
CA THR A 44 6.59 -3.22 3.13
C THR A 44 5.69 -3.06 1.89
N THR A 45 5.69 -4.08 1.03
CA THR A 45 4.80 -4.14 -0.13
C THR A 45 3.32 -4.19 0.25
N ASP A 46 2.97 -4.79 1.40
CA ASP A 46 1.58 -4.86 1.86
C ASP A 46 1.04 -3.46 2.18
N LEU A 47 1.82 -2.64 2.88
CA LEU A 47 1.46 -1.25 3.17
C LEU A 47 1.40 -0.41 1.90
N TYR A 48 2.31 -0.65 0.95
CA TYR A 48 2.27 -0.02 -0.37
C TYR A 48 0.96 -0.32 -1.11
N ASP A 49 0.51 -1.57 -1.12
CA ASP A 49 -0.72 -1.97 -1.79
C ASP A 49 -1.95 -1.32 -1.16
N ILE A 50 -2.03 -1.29 0.18
CA ILE A 50 -3.10 -0.61 0.90
C ILE A 50 -3.07 0.90 0.62
N ALA A 51 -1.89 1.52 0.71
CA ALA A 51 -1.71 2.94 0.42
C ALA A 51 -2.17 3.28 -1.00
N ARG A 52 -1.84 2.46 -2.01
CA ARG A 52 -2.29 2.65 -3.40
C ARG A 52 -3.77 2.42 -3.58
N ALA A 53 -4.35 1.43 -2.89
CA ALA A 53 -5.78 1.19 -2.94
C ALA A 53 -6.57 2.40 -2.42
N VAL A 54 -6.11 3.05 -1.35
CA VAL A 54 -6.74 4.24 -0.77
C VAL A 54 -6.39 5.52 -1.56
N GLY A 55 -5.12 5.70 -1.91
CA GLY A 55 -4.60 6.91 -2.53
C GLY A 55 -4.92 7.06 -4.02
N GLY A 56 -5.12 5.95 -4.74
CA GLY A 56 -5.44 5.95 -6.16
C GLY A 56 -4.45 6.75 -7.00
N ASP A 57 -4.97 7.58 -7.90
CA ASP A 57 -4.22 8.49 -8.77
C ASP A 57 -3.78 9.79 -8.07
N ARG A 58 -4.07 9.96 -6.78
CA ARG A 58 -3.68 11.15 -6.01
C ARG A 58 -2.36 10.98 -5.27
N ILE A 59 -1.75 9.81 -5.36
CA ILE A 59 -0.46 9.53 -4.75
C ILE A 59 0.53 8.92 -5.75
N VAL A 60 1.81 9.05 -5.46
CA VAL A 60 2.88 8.23 -6.02
C VAL A 60 3.50 7.47 -4.87
N ALA A 61 3.35 6.15 -4.87
CA ALA A 61 3.86 5.29 -3.82
C ALA A 61 5.13 4.54 -4.25
N THR A 62 6.05 4.30 -3.31
CA THR A 62 7.14 3.32 -3.41
C THR A 62 7.23 2.51 -2.11
N HIS A 63 7.95 1.39 -2.13
CA HIS A 63 8.25 0.58 -0.96
C HIS A 63 9.76 0.35 -0.82
N ILE A 64 10.22 0.11 0.41
CA ILE A 64 11.63 -0.15 0.73
C ILE A 64 11.90 -1.66 0.74
N GLY A 65 11.10 -2.44 1.46
CA GLY A 65 11.19 -3.89 1.50
C GLY A 65 10.50 -4.56 0.32
N GLU A 66 11.13 -5.59 -0.22
CA GLU A 66 10.53 -6.47 -1.22
C GLU A 66 9.73 -7.60 -0.56
N GLY A 67 8.71 -8.11 -1.27
CA GLY A 67 7.82 -9.15 -0.71
C GLY A 67 8.48 -10.49 -0.38
N TYR A 68 9.70 -10.73 -0.85
CA TYR A 68 10.49 -11.93 -0.55
C TYR A 68 11.54 -11.72 0.56
N GLN A 69 11.75 -10.47 1.00
CA GLN A 69 12.73 -10.15 2.04
C GLN A 69 12.11 -10.28 3.44
N ASP A 70 12.95 -10.56 4.42
CA ASP A 70 12.59 -10.42 5.82
C ASP A 70 12.55 -8.92 6.17
N PRO A 71 11.40 -8.35 6.58
CA PRO A 71 11.29 -6.93 6.88
C PRO A 71 12.13 -6.48 8.08
N HIS A 72 12.58 -7.42 8.94
CA HIS A 72 13.50 -7.12 10.03
C HIS A 72 14.91 -6.78 9.52
N PHE A 73 15.30 -7.30 8.36
CA PHE A 73 16.66 -7.24 7.83
C PHE A 73 16.67 -6.67 6.42
N ILE A 74 16.57 -5.35 6.33
CA ILE A 74 16.74 -4.62 5.07
C ILE A 74 18.07 -3.86 5.08
N GLU A 75 18.81 -3.98 3.98
CA GLU A 75 20.01 -3.18 3.75
C GLU A 75 19.61 -1.72 3.48
N ALA A 76 20.13 -0.80 4.30
CA ALA A 76 19.91 0.63 4.15
C ALA A 76 20.70 1.20 2.96
N LYS A 77 20.02 1.43 1.83
CA LYS A 77 20.63 1.94 0.58
C LYS A 77 20.54 3.46 0.45
N PRO A 78 21.54 4.14 -0.14
CA PRO A 78 21.46 5.58 -0.43
C PRO A 78 20.25 5.98 -1.28
N SER A 79 19.79 5.11 -2.18
CA SER A 79 18.59 5.35 -2.99
C SER A 79 17.33 5.51 -2.14
N PHE A 80 17.20 4.75 -1.03
CA PHE A 80 16.07 4.88 -0.11
C PHE A 80 16.10 6.20 0.66
N VAL A 81 17.30 6.67 1.04
CA VAL A 81 17.48 7.99 1.65
C VAL A 81 16.94 9.09 0.72
N LEU A 82 17.28 9.03 -0.59
CA LEU A 82 16.80 10.00 -1.58
C LEU A 82 15.29 9.95 -1.80
N GLN A 83 14.68 8.76 -1.70
CA GLN A 83 13.22 8.61 -1.77
C GLN A 83 12.55 9.26 -0.54
N LEU A 84 13.02 8.93 0.66
CA LEU A 84 12.50 9.43 1.94
C LEU A 84 12.71 10.93 2.10
N GLN A 85 13.81 11.48 1.60
CA GLN A 85 14.07 12.93 1.61
C GLN A 85 12.95 13.72 0.94
N LYS A 86 12.31 13.14 -0.09
CA LYS A 86 11.22 13.76 -0.86
C LYS A 86 9.83 13.31 -0.40
N ALA A 87 9.72 12.36 0.51
CA ALA A 87 8.44 11.77 0.91
C ALA A 87 7.57 12.77 1.68
N ASP A 88 6.28 12.79 1.35
CA ASP A 88 5.23 13.43 2.13
C ASP A 88 4.75 12.52 3.26
N VAL A 89 4.76 11.21 3.03
CA VAL A 89 4.37 10.17 3.99
C VAL A 89 5.40 9.05 4.02
N TRP A 90 5.81 8.67 5.22
CA TRP A 90 6.53 7.43 5.53
C TRP A 90 5.59 6.56 6.37
N ALA A 91 5.18 5.42 5.83
CA ALA A 91 4.34 4.47 6.53
C ALA A 91 5.08 3.16 6.82
N PHE A 92 5.03 2.72 8.06
CA PHE A 92 5.78 1.56 8.54
C PHE A 92 4.96 0.77 9.55
N VAL A 93 5.34 -0.49 9.78
CA VAL A 93 4.62 -1.42 10.64
C VAL A 93 4.77 -1.02 12.10
N GLY A 94 5.98 -0.68 12.56
CA GLY A 94 6.21 -0.40 13.98
C GLY A 94 6.31 -1.68 14.82
N LEU A 95 6.17 -1.54 16.13
CA LEU A 95 6.44 -2.60 17.11
C LEU A 95 7.83 -3.24 16.91
N ASP A 96 8.83 -2.39 16.76
CA ASP A 96 10.23 -2.75 16.52
C ASP A 96 10.55 -3.54 15.23
N LEU A 97 9.60 -3.74 14.31
CA LEU A 97 9.86 -4.48 13.06
C LEU A 97 11.00 -3.85 12.25
N GLU A 98 10.99 -2.53 12.07
CA GLU A 98 11.98 -1.81 11.26
C GLU A 98 13.18 -1.25 12.06
N ILE A 99 13.30 -1.59 13.35
CA ILE A 99 14.27 -0.93 14.27
C ILE A 99 15.73 -1.05 13.83
N GLY A 100 16.08 -2.12 13.10
CA GLY A 100 17.44 -2.39 12.66
C GLY A 100 17.95 -1.48 11.53
N TRP A 101 17.08 -0.76 10.84
CA TRP A 101 17.46 -0.03 9.62
C TRP A 101 16.71 1.29 9.42
N MET A 102 15.53 1.48 10.00
CA MET A 102 14.69 2.67 9.78
C MET A 102 15.38 3.96 10.22
N SER A 103 16.00 3.97 11.41
CA SER A 103 16.62 5.18 11.98
C SER A 103 17.70 5.74 11.06
N LEU A 104 18.58 4.87 10.55
CA LEU A 104 19.66 5.24 9.62
C LEU A 104 19.12 5.93 8.36
N LEU A 105 18.03 5.40 7.79
CA LEU A 105 17.40 5.98 6.60
C LEU A 105 16.72 7.32 6.89
N LEU A 106 15.97 7.42 7.99
CA LEU A 106 15.29 8.66 8.37
C LEU A 106 16.26 9.78 8.77
N ASP A 107 17.37 9.44 9.44
CA ASP A 107 18.45 10.36 9.76
C ASP A 107 19.14 10.90 8.49
N GLY A 108 19.47 10.01 7.56
CA GLY A 108 20.03 10.38 6.27
C GLY A 108 19.09 11.27 5.44
N ALA A 109 17.78 11.01 5.50
CA ALA A 109 16.79 11.71 4.70
C ALA A 109 16.61 13.18 5.11
N ARG A 110 16.91 13.52 6.37
CA ARG A 110 16.78 14.88 6.93
C ARG A 110 15.44 15.56 6.62
N ASN A 111 14.35 14.79 6.60
CA ASN A 111 13.03 15.26 6.22
C ASN A 111 12.10 15.33 7.45
N PRO A 112 11.82 16.53 8.00
CA PRO A 112 11.05 16.67 9.24
C PRO A 112 9.59 16.19 9.13
N ARG A 113 9.01 16.15 7.92
CA ARG A 113 7.64 15.67 7.69
C ARG A 113 7.45 14.20 8.09
N ILE A 114 8.51 13.40 7.93
CA ILE A 114 8.49 11.95 8.16
C ILE A 114 9.34 11.55 9.38
N ARG A 115 9.51 12.46 10.34
CA ARG A 115 10.11 12.14 11.65
C ARG A 115 9.01 12.02 12.70
N LEU A 116 9.31 11.43 13.84
CA LEU A 116 8.37 11.33 14.97
C LEU A 116 7.74 12.70 15.26
N GLY A 117 6.40 12.76 15.23
CA GLY A 117 5.62 13.98 15.42
C GLY A 117 5.36 14.79 14.12
N GLY A 118 6.01 14.45 13.01
CA GLY A 118 5.76 15.02 11.70
C GLY A 118 4.44 14.54 11.10
N SER A 119 3.83 15.38 10.25
CA SER A 119 2.50 15.14 9.64
C SER A 119 2.43 13.91 8.72
N GLY A 120 3.60 13.44 8.26
CA GLY A 120 3.74 12.28 7.38
C GLY A 120 4.35 11.06 8.05
N TYR A 121 4.57 11.06 9.36
CA TYR A 121 5.15 9.93 10.09
C TYR A 121 4.06 8.97 10.54
N LEU A 122 3.90 7.87 9.81
CA LEU A 122 2.76 6.98 9.96
C LEU A 122 3.18 5.60 10.48
N ASP A 123 3.21 5.48 11.81
CA ASP A 123 3.27 4.19 12.50
C ASP A 123 1.88 3.53 12.47
N VAL A 124 1.71 2.50 11.66
CA VAL A 124 0.39 1.87 11.46
C VAL A 124 -0.02 0.97 12.64
N SER A 125 0.90 0.63 13.55
CA SER A 125 0.57 -0.16 14.74
C SER A 125 -0.33 0.60 15.71
N ARG A 126 -0.27 1.93 15.68
CA ARG A 126 -1.04 2.81 16.57
C ARG A 126 -2.55 2.72 16.33
N ALA A 127 -2.99 2.17 15.20
CA ALA A 127 -4.40 1.91 14.91
C ALA A 127 -4.91 0.58 15.49
N ILE A 128 -4.03 -0.26 16.06
CA ILE A 128 -4.31 -1.66 16.35
C ILE A 128 -4.12 -1.96 17.84
N PRO A 129 -5.06 -2.67 18.51
CA PRO A 129 -4.82 -3.23 19.83
C PRO A 129 -3.70 -4.27 19.76
N VAL A 130 -2.57 -3.99 20.39
CA VAL A 130 -1.38 -4.83 20.30
C VAL A 130 -1.56 -6.13 21.10
N LEU A 131 -1.26 -7.26 20.47
CA LEU A 131 -1.29 -8.60 21.09
C LEU A 131 0.12 -9.04 21.51
N ASP A 132 0.19 -10.03 22.41
CA ASP A 132 1.43 -10.70 22.81
C ASP A 132 2.55 -9.78 23.32
N GLN A 133 2.19 -8.73 24.06
CA GLN A 133 3.17 -7.92 24.78
C GLN A 133 3.90 -8.79 25.81
N ALA A 134 5.20 -8.98 25.59
CA ALA A 134 5.99 -9.82 26.47
C ALA A 134 6.07 -9.21 27.87
N ARG A 135 5.92 -10.06 28.89
CA ARG A 135 6.12 -9.70 30.29
C ARG A 135 7.50 -10.18 30.73
N GLY A 136 8.39 -9.25 31.05
CA GLY A 136 9.77 -9.55 31.50
C GLY A 136 10.84 -9.15 30.49
N THR A 137 12.10 -9.52 30.78
CA THR A 137 13.25 -9.19 29.92
C THR A 137 13.25 -10.08 28.69
N VAL A 138 13.07 -9.46 27.51
CA VAL A 138 13.14 -10.13 26.21
C VAL A 138 14.41 -9.70 25.50
N ASP A 139 15.07 -10.66 24.87
CA ASP A 139 16.25 -10.48 24.03
C ASP A 139 15.99 -11.07 22.63
N ARG A 140 16.54 -10.42 21.61
CA ARG A 140 16.50 -10.86 20.20
C ARG A 140 17.17 -12.21 19.96
N SER A 141 18.02 -12.71 20.86
CA SER A 141 18.53 -14.09 20.79
C SER A 141 17.44 -15.15 20.94
N GLN A 142 16.26 -14.78 21.46
CA GLN A 142 15.11 -15.66 21.63
C GLN A 142 14.27 -15.83 20.33
N GLY A 143 14.75 -15.30 19.21
CA GLY A 143 14.10 -15.38 17.91
C GLY A 143 13.21 -14.17 17.62
N ASP A 144 12.06 -14.40 17.00
CA ASP A 144 11.11 -13.38 16.57
C ASP A 144 10.22 -12.89 17.73
N VAL A 145 10.86 -12.42 18.81
CA VAL A 145 10.19 -11.92 20.02
C VAL A 145 10.35 -10.41 20.12
N HIS A 146 9.24 -9.72 20.32
CA HIS A 146 9.17 -8.25 20.28
C HIS A 146 8.67 -7.72 21.63
N PRO A 147 9.46 -6.90 22.34
CA PRO A 147 9.07 -6.36 23.64
C PRO A 147 7.78 -5.54 23.57
N GLN A 148 7.54 -4.88 22.44
CA GLN A 148 6.35 -4.06 22.22
C GLN A 148 5.11 -4.88 21.81
N GLY A 149 5.24 -6.19 21.62
CA GLY A 149 4.18 -7.09 21.16
C GLY A 149 4.37 -7.55 19.72
N ASN A 150 3.57 -8.51 19.27
CA ASN A 150 3.74 -9.16 17.97
C ASN A 150 3.55 -8.15 16.81
N PRO A 151 4.58 -7.89 15.98
CA PRO A 151 4.48 -6.92 14.91
C PRO A 151 3.63 -7.42 13.76
N HIS A 152 3.41 -8.73 13.59
CA HIS A 152 2.76 -9.35 12.44
C HIS A 152 1.24 -9.13 12.34
N TYR A 153 0.70 -8.19 13.13
CA TYR A 153 -0.71 -7.84 13.15
C TYR A 153 -1.22 -7.34 11.79
N TRP A 154 -0.36 -6.76 10.93
CA TRP A 154 -0.79 -6.18 9.65
C TRP A 154 -1.22 -7.25 8.65
N LEU A 155 -0.88 -8.52 8.88
CA LEU A 155 -1.29 -9.64 8.03
C LEU A 155 -2.73 -10.07 8.29
N ASP A 156 -3.35 -9.58 9.37
CA ASP A 156 -4.78 -9.77 9.64
C ASP A 156 -5.61 -8.84 8.72
N PRO A 157 -6.51 -9.40 7.91
CA PRO A 157 -7.48 -8.66 7.11
C PRO A 157 -8.20 -7.50 7.83
N GLU A 158 -8.67 -7.74 9.05
CA GLU A 158 -9.40 -6.76 9.83
C GLU A 158 -8.50 -5.59 10.25
N ASN A 159 -7.22 -5.87 10.49
CA ASN A 159 -6.23 -4.83 10.72
C ASN A 159 -5.89 -4.10 9.42
N GLY A 160 -5.90 -4.79 8.26
CA GLY A 160 -5.82 -4.17 6.95
C GLY A 160 -6.88 -3.07 6.72
N ARG A 161 -8.13 -3.29 7.15
CA ARG A 161 -9.20 -2.26 7.11
C ARG A 161 -8.85 -1.04 7.96
N LYS A 162 -8.38 -1.25 9.19
CA LYS A 162 -7.97 -0.17 10.10
C LYS A 162 -6.78 0.62 9.55
N ILE A 163 -5.81 -0.08 8.95
CA ILE A 163 -4.66 0.54 8.29
C ILE A 163 -5.13 1.38 7.08
N ALA A 164 -6.08 0.89 6.28
CA ALA A 164 -6.66 1.66 5.18
C ALA A 164 -7.36 2.94 5.67
N ALA A 165 -8.12 2.86 6.76
CA ALA A 165 -8.76 4.01 7.38
C ALA A 165 -7.73 5.03 7.91
N LEU A 166 -6.59 4.55 8.42
CA LEU A 166 -5.48 5.38 8.86
C LEU A 166 -4.81 6.10 7.67
N PHE A 167 -4.53 5.41 6.57
CA PHE A 167 -4.04 6.03 5.34
C PHE A 167 -5.01 7.10 4.81
N ARG A 168 -6.30 6.80 4.78
CA ARG A 168 -7.34 7.75 4.36
C ARG A 168 -7.31 9.02 5.21
N GLY A 169 -7.21 8.89 6.54
CA GLY A 169 -7.12 10.01 7.47
C GLY A 169 -5.89 10.88 7.19
N THR A 170 -4.71 10.26 7.10
CA THR A 170 -3.43 10.94 6.81
C THR A 170 -3.45 11.64 5.45
N PHE A 171 -3.90 10.96 4.39
CA PHE A 171 -3.97 11.56 3.06
C PHE A 171 -4.97 12.71 3.00
N SER A 172 -6.12 12.59 3.66
CA SER A 172 -7.11 13.67 3.72
C SER A 172 -6.60 14.88 4.49
N ALA A 173 -5.78 14.69 5.54
CA ALA A 173 -5.16 15.79 6.27
C ALA A 173 -4.11 16.52 5.43
N LEU A 174 -3.32 15.79 4.63
CA LEU A 174 -2.25 16.35 3.79
C LEU A 174 -2.77 16.93 2.47
N ALA A 175 -3.86 16.37 1.92
CA ALA A 175 -4.51 16.82 0.69
C ALA A 175 -6.04 16.93 0.86
N PRO A 176 -6.55 17.93 1.60
CA PRO A 176 -7.98 18.07 1.91
C PRO A 176 -8.89 18.13 0.68
N LYS A 177 -8.38 18.69 -0.44
CA LYS A 177 -9.11 18.76 -1.72
C LYS A 177 -9.44 17.38 -2.31
N ASP A 178 -8.68 16.35 -1.95
CA ASP A 178 -8.80 14.98 -2.46
C ASP A 178 -9.47 14.03 -1.44
N ALA A 179 -9.90 14.55 -0.27
CA ALA A 179 -10.46 13.76 0.84
C ALA A 179 -11.65 12.88 0.42
N ALA A 180 -12.56 13.41 -0.41
CA ALA A 180 -13.71 12.63 -0.91
C ALA A 180 -13.26 11.44 -1.78
N THR A 181 -12.20 11.61 -2.57
CA THR A 181 -11.61 10.53 -3.37
C THR A 181 -11.01 9.46 -2.46
N PHE A 182 -10.23 9.85 -1.44
CA PHE A 182 -9.66 8.89 -0.48
C PHE A 182 -10.74 8.09 0.26
N GLN A 183 -11.83 8.76 0.68
CA GLN A 183 -12.96 8.11 1.34
C GLN A 183 -13.66 7.09 0.43
N SER A 184 -13.89 7.45 -0.85
CA SER A 184 -14.48 6.54 -1.83
C SER A 184 -13.58 5.32 -2.10
N ASN A 185 -12.28 5.55 -2.20
CA ASN A 185 -11.29 4.52 -2.47
C ASN A 185 -11.12 3.55 -1.30
N GLU A 186 -11.08 4.06 -0.06
CA GLU A 186 -11.08 3.23 1.15
C GLU A 186 -12.32 2.33 1.21
N LYS A 187 -13.51 2.87 0.93
CA LYS A 187 -14.73 2.05 0.86
C LYS A 187 -14.61 0.95 -0.22
N ALA A 188 -14.08 1.29 -1.40
CA ALA A 188 -13.90 0.31 -2.47
C ALA A 188 -12.88 -0.78 -2.10
N PHE A 189 -11.85 -0.44 -1.31
CA PHE A 189 -10.93 -1.42 -0.74
C PHE A 189 -11.65 -2.36 0.26
N ASP A 190 -12.46 -1.80 1.16
CA ASP A 190 -13.26 -2.57 2.12
C ASP A 190 -14.21 -3.57 1.44
N ASP A 191 -14.91 -3.11 0.39
CA ASP A 191 -15.81 -3.92 -0.42
C ASP A 191 -15.06 -5.09 -1.11
N LYS A 192 -13.85 -4.83 -1.65
CA LYS A 192 -12.99 -5.86 -2.24
C LYS A 192 -12.53 -6.89 -1.21
N LEU A 193 -12.17 -6.44 -0.02
CA LEU A 193 -11.76 -7.32 1.08
C LEU A 193 -12.90 -8.27 1.49
N ASN A 194 -14.11 -7.72 1.64
CA ASN A 194 -15.32 -8.48 1.93
C ASN A 194 -15.60 -9.55 0.87
N ALA A 195 -15.42 -9.21 -0.42
CA ALA A 195 -15.59 -10.16 -1.50
C ALA A 195 -14.53 -11.28 -1.45
N ALA A 196 -13.26 -10.94 -1.21
CA ALA A 196 -12.18 -11.90 -1.11
C ALA A 196 -12.36 -12.89 0.05
N GLU A 197 -12.81 -12.41 1.21
CA GLU A 197 -13.09 -13.25 2.38
C GLU A 197 -14.24 -14.23 2.14
N ARG A 198 -15.30 -13.80 1.44
CA ARG A 198 -16.41 -14.68 1.05
C ARG A 198 -15.93 -15.79 0.13
N THR A 199 -15.20 -15.44 -0.93
CA THR A 199 -14.60 -16.41 -1.85
C THR A 199 -13.64 -17.36 -1.13
N GLY A 200 -12.83 -16.85 -0.20
CA GLY A 200 -11.91 -17.66 0.61
C GLY A 200 -12.65 -18.67 1.50
N ARG A 201 -13.79 -18.28 2.09
CA ARG A 201 -14.63 -19.19 2.89
C ARG A 201 -15.33 -20.24 2.03
N GLU A 202 -15.72 -19.90 0.81
CA GLU A 202 -16.35 -20.84 -0.13
C GLU A 202 -15.36 -21.85 -0.73
N THR A 203 -14.11 -21.44 -0.94
CA THR A 203 -13.07 -22.28 -1.55
C THR A 203 -12.26 -23.09 -0.54
N SER A 204 -12.31 -22.74 0.75
CA SER A 204 -11.68 -23.54 1.80
C SER A 204 -12.44 -24.86 1.97
N PRO A 205 -11.81 -26.04 1.77
CA PRO A 205 -12.48 -27.31 2.01
C PRO A 205 -12.93 -27.30 3.46
N ARG A 206 -14.25 -27.41 3.72
CA ARG A 206 -14.75 -27.76 5.06
C ARG A 206 -13.97 -29.00 5.46
N SER A 207 -13.02 -28.85 6.39
CA SER A 207 -12.33 -29.99 6.96
C SER A 207 -13.43 -30.87 7.55
N ARG A 208 -13.65 -32.05 6.96
CA ARG A 208 -14.39 -33.10 7.64
C ARG A 208 -13.61 -33.33 8.92
N ALA A 209 -14.19 -32.95 10.05
CA ALA A 209 -13.65 -33.28 11.35
C ALA A 209 -13.49 -34.81 11.40
N SER A 210 -12.25 -35.28 11.40
CA SER A 210 -11.94 -36.68 11.66
C SER A 210 -12.07 -36.88 13.17
N PRO A 211 -12.94 -37.79 13.67
CA PRO A 211 -13.17 -37.95 15.10
C PRO A 211 -12.07 -38.86 15.68
N SER A 212 -10.86 -38.33 15.86
CA SER A 212 -9.82 -39.00 16.64
C SER A 212 -8.62 -38.09 16.90
N SER A 213 -8.71 -37.22 17.91
CA SER A 213 -7.62 -36.85 18.82
C SER A 213 -8.10 -35.78 19.80
N PRO A 214 -8.07 -36.01 21.12
CA PRO A 214 -8.40 -34.97 22.09
C PRO A 214 -7.23 -34.00 22.23
N GLY A 215 -7.52 -32.72 22.00
CA GLY A 215 -6.74 -31.62 22.55
C GLY A 215 -5.53 -31.16 21.73
N ILE A 216 -5.75 -30.52 20.58
CA ILE A 216 -5.07 -29.27 20.19
C ILE A 216 -6.07 -28.49 19.30
N ARG A 217 -6.50 -27.31 19.77
CA ARG A 217 -7.31 -26.40 18.97
C ARG A 217 -6.38 -25.72 17.97
N ALA A 218 -6.28 -26.28 16.76
CA ALA A 218 -5.54 -25.68 15.66
C ALA A 218 -6.17 -24.31 15.32
N GLY A 219 -5.41 -23.24 15.54
CA GLY A 219 -5.75 -21.91 15.05
C GLY A 219 -5.85 -21.95 13.53
N ALA A 220 -6.99 -21.52 13.00
CA ALA A 220 -7.20 -21.44 11.57
C ALA A 220 -6.22 -20.43 10.98
N THR A 221 -5.41 -20.84 10.01
CA THR A 221 -4.57 -19.93 9.22
C THR A 221 -5.46 -19.07 8.34
N SER A 222 -5.59 -17.78 8.67
CA SER A 222 -6.23 -16.78 7.80
C SER A 222 -5.41 -16.59 6.52
N PRO A 223 -6.03 -16.39 5.34
CA PRO A 223 -5.32 -16.06 4.11
C PRO A 223 -4.56 -14.73 4.27
N SER A 224 -3.29 -14.68 3.86
CA SER A 224 -2.50 -13.45 3.91
C SER A 224 -3.02 -12.42 2.90
N ILE A 225 -2.96 -11.13 3.26
CA ILE A 225 -3.32 -9.97 2.42
C ILE A 225 -2.71 -10.03 1.01
N ARG A 226 -1.53 -10.63 0.83
CA ARG A 226 -0.84 -10.79 -0.47
C ARG A 226 -1.69 -11.39 -1.60
N GLY A 227 -2.68 -12.22 -1.28
CA GLY A 227 -3.57 -12.82 -2.28
C GLY A 227 -4.71 -11.91 -2.76
N TRP A 228 -4.85 -10.71 -2.18
CA TRP A 228 -6.06 -9.88 -2.30
C TRP A 228 -5.85 -8.63 -3.17
N THR A 229 -4.59 -8.25 -3.38
CA THR A 229 -4.19 -7.05 -4.15
C THR A 229 -3.63 -7.39 -5.54
N SER A 230 -3.29 -8.66 -5.81
CA SER A 230 -2.73 -9.10 -7.09
C SER A 230 -3.69 -10.04 -7.84
N SER A 231 -3.96 -9.74 -9.12
CA SER A 231 -4.70 -10.61 -10.05
C SER A 231 -3.88 -11.82 -10.52
N ALA A 232 -2.92 -12.29 -9.72
CA ALA A 232 -2.04 -13.39 -10.07
C ALA A 232 -2.72 -14.72 -9.73
N SER A 233 -3.06 -15.48 -10.77
CA SER A 233 -3.68 -16.79 -10.68
C SER A 233 -2.86 -17.76 -9.81
N TRP A 234 -3.49 -18.28 -8.77
CA TRP A 234 -2.95 -19.40 -8.00
C TRP A 234 -3.13 -20.69 -8.83
N SER A 235 -2.02 -21.34 -9.22
CA SER A 235 -2.04 -22.65 -9.88
C SER A 235 -1.44 -23.71 -8.94
N PRO A 236 -2.18 -24.75 -8.50
CA PRO A 236 -1.77 -25.60 -7.36
C PRO A 236 -0.67 -26.64 -7.62
N SER A 237 0.02 -26.67 -8.76
CA SER A 237 0.72 -27.89 -9.21
C SER A 237 2.24 -27.98 -8.97
N ARG A 238 2.88 -27.10 -8.18
CA ARG A 238 4.36 -27.16 -7.99
C ARG A 238 4.89 -27.24 -6.56
N ALA A 239 4.03 -27.30 -5.54
CA ALA A 239 4.46 -27.37 -4.15
C ALA A 239 4.33 -28.78 -3.53
N SER A 240 4.85 -29.82 -4.17
CA SER A 240 5.07 -31.12 -3.49
C SER A 240 6.07 -32.01 -4.23
N ARG A 241 7.37 -31.73 -4.14
CA ARG A 241 8.44 -32.74 -4.28
C ARG A 241 9.82 -32.13 -4.01
N ARG A 242 10.21 -32.12 -2.74
CA ARG A 242 11.59 -32.39 -2.27
C ARG A 242 11.68 -32.08 -0.78
N ARG A 243 11.47 -33.11 0.05
CA ARG A 243 12.15 -33.35 1.33
C ARG A 243 11.67 -34.69 1.91
N ARG A 244 12.22 -35.77 1.37
CA ARG A 244 12.43 -37.03 2.10
C ARG A 244 13.79 -37.56 1.68
N ARG A 245 14.83 -37.17 2.43
CA ARG A 245 16.04 -37.96 2.60
C ARG A 245 16.26 -38.02 4.10
N THR A 246 15.76 -39.10 4.69
CA THR A 246 15.99 -39.48 6.07
C THR A 246 17.43 -39.96 6.19
N TRP A 247 18.15 -39.37 7.13
CA TRP A 247 19.41 -39.86 7.67
C TRP A 247 19.08 -41.06 8.57
N ARG A 248 19.63 -42.24 8.29
CA ARG A 248 19.64 -43.40 9.19
C ARG A 248 21.04 -43.98 9.16
N GLY A 249 21.79 -43.75 10.24
CA GLY A 249 23.05 -44.44 10.52
C GLY A 249 22.86 -45.33 11.76
N SER A 250 23.29 -46.60 11.64
CA SER A 250 23.78 -47.51 12.71
C SER A 250 23.97 -48.90 12.07
N SER A 251 25.18 -49.36 11.74
CA SER A 251 26.16 -50.11 12.58
C SER A 251 26.08 -51.64 12.43
N ARG A 252 27.11 -52.22 11.76
CA ARG A 252 27.85 -53.48 12.06
C ARG A 252 27.16 -54.86 11.92
N PRO A 253 27.90 -55.99 11.81
CA PRO A 253 29.28 -56.31 12.25
C PRO A 253 30.39 -55.98 11.27
#